data_AF-A0A961WIQ2-F1
#
_entry.id   AF-A0A961WIQ2-F1
#
_cell.length_a   1.000
_cell.length_b   1.000
_cell.length_c   1.000
_cell.angle_alpha   90.00
_cell.angle_beta   90.00
_cell.angle_gamma   90.00
#
_symmetry.space_group_name_H-M   'P 1'
#
loop_
_entity.id
_entity.type
_entity.pdbx_description
1 polymer ?
#
loop_
_entity_poly.entity_id
_entity_poly.type
_entity_poly.pdbx_seq_one_letter_code
_entity_poly.pdbx_strand_id
1 'polypeptide(L)'
;MNFIKDKLAGSPDSAAVVELSRVFGTDPAATQAAFALVLDEISRRMERLTLSRGGLADLVRAVGDSHHEAYLKDPRLIGSATMERDGKAILDHVFWSKDRSRGVAARAARQSSISADQIEDMLPSMAALSMAELTRAASGPFDDIL
;
A
#
# COMPACT_ATOMS: atom_id res chain seq x y z
N MET A 1 15.21 -5.90 15.48
CA MET A 1 13.84 -5.47 15.86
C MET A 1 13.54 -4.26 14.99
N ASN A 2 12.71 -4.41 13.95
CA ASN A 2 12.52 -3.35 12.95
C ASN A 2 11.33 -2.49 13.36
N PHE A 3 11.63 -1.38 14.03
CA PHE A 3 10.67 -0.34 14.47
C PHE A 3 9.70 0.10 13.36
N ILE A 4 10.18 0.13 12.12
CA ILE A 4 9.38 0.46 10.93
C ILE A 4 8.32 -0.61 10.67
N LYS A 5 8.67 -1.91 10.78
CA LYS A 5 7.71 -3.01 10.63
C LYS A 5 6.65 -2.97 11.71
N ASP A 6 7.00 -2.71 12.97
CA ASP A 6 6.01 -2.67 14.07
C ASP A 6 5.04 -1.48 13.97
N LYS A 7 5.44 -0.39 13.30
CA LYS A 7 4.58 0.79 13.08
C LYS A 7 3.80 0.75 11.76
N LEU A 8 4.36 0.15 10.70
CA LEU A 8 3.67 -0.10 9.43
C LEU A 8 2.77 -1.35 9.45
N ALA A 9 3.13 -2.34 10.26
CA ALA A 9 2.32 -3.53 10.51
C ALA A 9 1.28 -3.29 11.60
N GLY A 10 0.89 -2.02 11.82
CA GLY A 10 -0.48 -1.78 12.22
C GLY A 10 -1.34 -2.59 11.26
N SER A 11 -2.10 -3.55 11.78
CA SER A 11 -2.85 -4.50 10.98
C SER A 11 -3.52 -3.77 9.81
N PRO A 12 -3.46 -4.30 8.58
CA PRO A 12 -4.24 -3.78 7.47
C PRO A 12 -5.59 -3.33 7.97
N ASP A 13 -5.97 -2.06 7.76
CA ASP A 13 -7.26 -1.59 8.24
C ASP A 13 -8.32 -2.56 7.72
N SER A 14 -8.90 -3.34 8.65
CA SER A 14 -9.77 -4.44 8.31
C SER A 14 -10.95 -3.95 7.47
N ALA A 15 -11.36 -2.68 7.65
CA ALA A 15 -12.39 -2.05 6.84
C ALA A 15 -11.93 -1.81 5.38
N ALA A 16 -10.70 -1.34 5.18
CA ALA A 16 -10.15 -1.12 3.83
C ALA A 16 -9.95 -2.44 3.07
N VAL A 17 -9.49 -3.49 3.75
CA VAL A 17 -9.36 -4.83 3.15
C VAL A 17 -10.70 -5.44 2.78
N VAL A 18 -11.72 -5.26 3.64
CA VAL A 18 -13.09 -5.72 3.36
C VAL A 18 -13.71 -4.94 2.19
N GLU A 19 -13.47 -3.64 2.10
CA GLU A 19 -13.99 -2.85 0.98
C GLU A 19 -13.25 -3.20 -0.32
N LEU A 20 -11.94 -3.42 -0.26
CA LEU A 20 -11.16 -3.88 -1.40
C LEU A 20 -11.66 -5.24 -1.90
N SER A 21 -11.94 -6.18 -0.99
CA SER A 21 -12.47 -7.49 -1.38
C SER A 21 -13.86 -7.39 -2.02
N ARG A 22 -14.71 -6.48 -1.52
CA ARG A 22 -16.02 -6.18 -2.09
C ARG A 22 -15.93 -5.62 -3.51
N VAL A 23 -15.03 -4.67 -3.75
CA VAL A 23 -14.84 -4.03 -5.06
C VAL A 23 -14.35 -5.03 -6.10
N PHE A 24 -13.39 -5.89 -5.73
CA PHE A 24 -12.76 -6.84 -6.65
C PHE A 24 -13.44 -8.22 -6.67
N GLY A 25 -14.51 -8.41 -5.91
CA GLY A 25 -15.26 -9.66 -5.83
C GLY A 25 -14.45 -10.85 -5.30
N THR A 26 -13.49 -10.58 -4.41
CA THR A 26 -12.58 -11.59 -3.84
C THR A 26 -13.00 -12.02 -2.44
N ASP A 27 -12.54 -13.19 -2.02
CA ASP A 27 -12.68 -13.60 -0.62
C ASP A 27 -11.89 -12.65 0.31
N PRO A 28 -12.48 -12.17 1.41
CA PRO A 28 -11.80 -11.25 2.33
C PRO A 28 -10.50 -11.82 2.92
N ALA A 29 -10.46 -13.11 3.27
CA ALA A 29 -9.26 -13.72 3.84
C ALA A 29 -8.15 -13.88 2.78
N ALA A 30 -8.52 -14.25 1.55
CA ALA A 30 -7.58 -14.30 0.43
C ALA A 30 -7.03 -12.90 0.08
N THR A 31 -7.89 -11.87 0.15
CA THR A 31 -7.51 -10.46 -0.07
C THR A 31 -6.55 -9.98 1.01
N GLN A 32 -6.83 -10.31 2.27
CA GLN A 32 -5.97 -10.00 3.40
C GLN A 32 -4.59 -10.65 3.25
N ALA A 33 -4.54 -11.91 2.83
CA ALA A 33 -3.28 -12.63 2.59
C ALA A 33 -2.45 -12.00 1.46
N ALA A 34 -3.10 -11.63 0.35
CA ALA A 34 -2.44 -10.92 -0.74
C ALA A 34 -1.91 -9.55 -0.28
N PHE A 35 -2.72 -8.78 0.42
CA PHE A 35 -2.36 -7.45 0.91
C PHE A 35 -1.20 -7.47 1.92
N ALA A 36 -1.17 -8.46 2.82
CA ALA A 36 -0.06 -8.64 3.76
C ALA A 36 1.30 -8.82 3.05
N LEU A 37 1.32 -9.52 1.91
CA LEU A 37 2.54 -9.71 1.13
C LEU A 37 2.98 -8.45 0.39
N VAL A 38 2.01 -7.67 -0.08
CA VAL A 38 2.26 -6.35 -0.67
C VAL A 38 2.88 -5.42 0.36
N LEU A 39 2.31 -5.34 1.57
CA LEU A 39 2.85 -4.55 2.68
C LEU A 39 4.27 -4.98 3.09
N ASP A 40 4.54 -6.28 3.11
CA ASP A 40 5.85 -6.84 3.44
C ASP A 40 6.90 -6.46 2.37
N GLU A 41 6.53 -6.39 1.09
CA GLU A 41 7.42 -5.89 0.03
C GLU A 41 7.63 -4.37 0.11
N ILE A 42 6.58 -3.61 0.44
CA ILE A 42 6.68 -2.16 0.68
C ILE A 42 7.65 -1.89 1.83
N SER A 43 7.51 -2.61 2.94
CA SER A 43 8.38 -2.48 4.12
C SER A 43 9.85 -2.74 3.76
N ARG A 44 10.13 -3.83 3.02
CA ARG A 44 11.48 -4.11 2.51
C ARG A 44 12.00 -3.01 1.58
N ARG A 45 11.14 -2.45 0.73
CA ARG A 45 11.53 -1.38 -0.19
C ARG A 45 11.87 -0.10 0.56
N MET A 46 11.08 0.26 1.58
CA MET A 46 11.35 1.40 2.46
C MET A 46 12.68 1.24 3.18
N GLU A 47 12.94 0.05 3.75
CA GLU A 47 14.24 -0.27 4.35
C GLU A 47 15.39 -0.07 3.35
N ARG A 48 15.20 -0.41 2.07
CA ARG A 48 16.22 -0.14 1.03
C ARG A 48 16.33 1.35 0.67
N LEU A 49 15.22 2.09 0.66
CA LEU A 49 15.21 3.52 0.35
C LEU A 49 15.96 4.33 1.41
N THR A 50 15.79 3.99 2.69
CA THR A 50 16.45 4.67 3.83
C THR A 50 17.97 4.47 3.84
N LEU A 51 18.46 3.40 3.23
CA LEU A 51 19.91 3.14 3.07
C LEU A 51 20.56 4.05 2.01
N SER A 52 19.79 4.84 1.25
CA SER A 52 20.30 5.73 0.21
C SER A 52 19.83 7.17 0.41
N ARG A 53 20.72 8.16 0.20
CA ARG A 53 20.37 9.59 0.36
C ARG A 53 19.24 10.05 -0.57
N GLY A 54 19.25 9.59 -1.82
CA GLY A 54 18.20 9.93 -2.79
C GLY A 54 16.86 9.27 -2.46
N GLY A 55 16.87 7.98 -2.11
CA GLY A 55 15.64 7.24 -1.78
C GLY A 55 14.92 7.78 -0.54
N LEU A 56 15.66 8.30 0.44
CA LEU A 56 15.06 8.97 1.59
C LEU A 56 14.31 10.25 1.20
N ALA A 57 14.88 11.06 0.30
CA ALA A 57 14.22 12.30 -0.16
C ALA A 57 12.94 12.00 -0.96
N ASP A 58 12.96 10.95 -1.79
CA ASP A 58 11.77 10.53 -2.53
C ASP A 58 10.67 9.99 -1.59
N LEU A 59 11.05 9.25 -0.56
CA LEU A 59 10.12 8.77 0.45
C LEU A 59 9.47 9.93 1.23
N VAL A 60 10.26 10.90 1.69
CA VAL A 60 9.75 12.09 2.41
C VAL A 60 8.76 12.86 1.55
N ARG A 61 9.05 13.03 0.25
CA ARG A 61 8.15 13.72 -0.69
C ARG A 61 6.84 12.97 -0.86
N ALA A 62 6.89 11.64 -0.98
CA ALA A 62 5.71 10.82 -1.20
C ALA A 62 4.83 10.70 0.06
N VAL A 63 5.42 10.72 1.25
CA VAL A 63 4.67 10.72 2.53
C VAL A 63 4.11 12.11 2.85
N GLY A 64 4.81 13.19 2.49
CA GLY A 64 4.37 14.56 2.69
C GLY A 64 3.24 15.01 1.76
N ASP A 65 2.85 14.19 0.77
CA ASP A 65 1.70 14.44 -0.08
C ASP A 65 0.41 14.00 0.64
N SER A 66 -0.38 14.99 1.09
CA SER A 66 -1.57 14.79 1.93
C SER A 66 -2.77 14.21 1.18
N HIS A 67 -2.71 14.12 -0.14
CA HIS A 67 -3.83 13.64 -0.95
C HIS A 67 -4.19 12.17 -0.69
N HIS A 68 -3.25 11.36 -0.20
CA HIS A 68 -3.46 9.92 0.00
C HIS A 68 -4.29 9.58 1.24
N GLU A 69 -4.34 10.43 2.28
CA GLU A 69 -5.15 10.18 3.49
C GLU A 69 -6.66 10.10 3.21
N ALA A 70 -7.12 10.73 2.12
CA ALA A 70 -8.53 10.75 1.73
C ALA A 70 -9.11 9.34 1.53
N TYR A 71 -8.29 8.37 1.09
CA TYR A 71 -8.71 6.99 0.84
C TYR A 71 -9.08 6.21 2.10
N LEU A 72 -8.56 6.59 3.27
CA LEU A 72 -8.93 6.00 4.55
C LEU A 72 -10.17 6.66 5.15
N LYS A 73 -10.37 7.94 4.87
CA LYS A 73 -11.47 8.76 5.41
C LYS A 73 -12.77 8.57 4.61
N ASP A 74 -12.67 8.24 3.32
CA ASP A 74 -13.81 8.02 2.44
C ASP A 74 -13.70 6.69 1.68
N PRO A 75 -14.36 5.61 2.17
CA PRO A 75 -14.38 4.31 1.52
C PRO A 75 -14.93 4.34 0.08
N ARG A 76 -15.71 5.37 -0.30
CA ARG A 76 -16.25 5.51 -1.67
C ARG A 76 -15.17 5.79 -2.71
N LEU A 77 -13.99 6.22 -2.27
CA LEU A 77 -12.84 6.44 -3.14
C LEU A 77 -12.08 5.14 -3.43
N ILE A 78 -12.34 4.06 -2.68
CA ILE A 78 -11.72 2.75 -2.89
C ILE A 78 -12.20 2.18 -4.22
N GLY A 79 -11.25 1.85 -5.12
CA GLY A 79 -11.55 1.37 -6.47
C GLY A 79 -11.99 2.47 -7.44
N SER A 80 -11.84 3.75 -7.08
CA SER A 80 -12.10 4.85 -8.01
C SER A 80 -10.97 5.01 -9.02
N ALA A 81 -11.28 5.57 -10.19
CA ALA A 81 -10.28 5.90 -11.21
C ALA A 81 -9.22 6.91 -10.73
N THR A 82 -9.51 7.70 -9.69
CA THR A 82 -8.52 8.58 -9.06
C THR A 82 -7.54 7.77 -8.22
N MET A 83 -8.06 6.86 -7.37
CA MET A 83 -7.23 5.96 -6.58
C MET A 83 -6.33 5.07 -7.44
N GLU A 84 -6.86 4.54 -8.54
CA GLU A 84 -6.08 3.73 -9.47
C GLU A 84 -4.93 4.52 -10.10
N ARG A 85 -5.18 5.77 -10.51
CA ARG A 85 -4.16 6.66 -11.07
C ARG A 85 -3.09 7.01 -10.04
N ASP A 86 -3.49 7.36 -8.84
CA ASP A 86 -2.57 7.70 -7.75
C ASP A 86 -1.73 6.48 -7.35
N GLY A 87 -2.38 5.33 -7.20
CA GLY A 87 -1.73 4.05 -6.95
C GLY A 87 -0.71 3.71 -8.03
N LYS A 88 -1.06 3.91 -9.31
CA LYS A 88 -0.14 3.70 -10.43
C LYS A 88 1.06 4.65 -10.38
N ALA A 89 0.86 5.93 -10.04
CA ALA A 89 1.96 6.88 -9.91
C ALA A 89 2.91 6.51 -8.74
N ILE A 90 2.33 6.09 -7.61
CA ILE A 90 3.07 5.57 -6.44
C ILE A 90 3.91 4.35 -6.84
N LEU A 91 3.32 3.43 -7.60
CA LEU A 91 4.02 2.28 -8.14
C LEU A 91 5.19 2.76 -9.01
N ASP A 92 4.92 3.48 -10.10
CA ASP A 92 5.90 3.84 -11.12
C ASP A 92 7.08 4.68 -10.58
N HIS A 93 6.87 5.52 -9.56
CA HIS A 93 7.86 6.50 -9.10
C HIS A 93 8.47 6.23 -7.73
N VAL A 94 7.77 5.55 -6.82
CA VAL A 94 8.21 5.44 -5.42
C VAL A 94 8.59 4.00 -5.07
N PHE A 95 7.71 3.05 -5.35
CA PHE A 95 7.90 1.68 -4.87
C PHE A 95 8.39 0.71 -5.95
N TRP A 96 7.77 0.63 -7.14
CA TRP A 96 7.96 -0.48 -8.08
C TRP A 96 7.96 -0.11 -9.58
N SER A 97 8.91 -0.68 -10.32
CA SER A 97 8.76 -0.74 -11.79
C SER A 97 7.69 -1.75 -12.16
N LYS A 98 7.12 -1.63 -13.38
CA LYS A 98 6.13 -2.57 -13.92
C LYS A 98 6.51 -4.05 -13.74
N ASP A 99 7.78 -4.40 -13.98
CA ASP A 99 8.26 -5.77 -13.81
C ASP A 99 8.33 -6.21 -12.34
N ARG A 100 8.62 -5.29 -11.43
CA ARG A 100 8.54 -5.57 -9.99
C ARG A 100 7.10 -5.78 -9.54
N SER A 101 6.16 -4.96 -10.02
CA SER A 101 4.74 -5.12 -9.72
C SER A 101 4.24 -6.52 -10.12
N ARG A 102 4.58 -6.98 -11.32
CA ARG A 102 4.28 -8.36 -11.77
C ARG A 102 4.91 -9.43 -10.88
N GLY A 103 6.16 -9.22 -10.44
CA GLY A 103 6.82 -10.12 -9.50
C GLY A 103 6.12 -10.20 -8.14
N VAL A 104 5.62 -9.07 -7.63
CA VAL A 104 4.83 -9.00 -6.41
C VAL A 104 3.50 -9.72 -6.59
N ALA A 105 2.77 -9.46 -7.67
CA ALA A 105 1.52 -10.13 -8.00
C ALA A 105 1.69 -11.65 -8.09
N ALA A 106 2.71 -12.12 -8.82
CA ALA A 106 3.04 -13.53 -8.93
C ALA A 106 3.38 -14.17 -7.57
N ARG A 107 4.04 -13.43 -6.67
CA ARG A 107 4.37 -13.92 -5.31
C ARG A 107 3.16 -13.96 -4.39
N ALA A 108 2.28 -12.96 -4.50
CA ALA A 108 1.03 -12.90 -3.75
C ALA A 108 0.08 -14.00 -4.20
N ALA A 109 -0.05 -14.27 -5.50
CA ALA A 109 -0.90 -15.31 -6.06
C ALA A 109 -0.51 -16.74 -5.64
N ARG A 110 0.74 -16.97 -5.25
CA ARG A 110 1.17 -18.28 -4.72
C ARG A 110 0.74 -18.53 -3.27
N GLN A 111 0.31 -17.48 -2.58
CA GLN A 111 0.06 -17.49 -1.14
C GLN A 111 -1.37 -17.04 -0.80
N SER A 112 -2.08 -16.44 -1.76
CA SER A 112 -3.51 -16.23 -1.73
C SER A 112 -4.20 -17.17 -2.73
N SER A 113 -5.50 -17.35 -2.59
CA SER A 113 -6.33 -18.04 -3.59
C SER A 113 -6.77 -17.12 -4.74
N ILE A 114 -6.05 -16.01 -4.97
CA ILE A 114 -6.36 -15.00 -6.00
C ILE A 114 -5.36 -15.15 -7.15
N SER A 115 -5.84 -15.06 -8.39
CA SER A 115 -4.98 -15.15 -9.58
C SER A 115 -3.99 -13.98 -9.68
N ALA A 116 -2.84 -14.20 -10.33
CA ALA A 116 -1.82 -13.16 -10.48
C ALA A 116 -2.34 -11.93 -11.23
N ASP A 117 -3.13 -12.14 -12.29
CA ASP A 117 -3.72 -11.04 -13.08
C ASP A 117 -4.68 -10.20 -12.22
N GLN A 118 -5.55 -10.86 -11.45
CA GLN A 118 -6.46 -10.16 -10.55
C GLN A 118 -5.72 -9.42 -9.43
N ILE A 119 -4.60 -9.94 -8.94
CA ILE A 119 -3.75 -9.20 -7.99
C ILE A 119 -3.08 -8.02 -8.68
N GLU A 120 -2.61 -8.17 -9.93
CA GLU A 120 -2.02 -7.06 -10.70
C GLU A 120 -3.03 -5.91 -10.85
N ASP A 121 -4.31 -6.22 -11.08
CA ASP A 121 -5.39 -5.23 -11.13
C ASP A 121 -5.65 -4.58 -9.75
N MET A 122 -5.46 -5.32 -8.66
CA MET A 122 -5.60 -4.80 -7.30
C MET A 122 -4.40 -3.98 -6.82
N LEU A 123 -3.21 -4.17 -7.39
CA LEU A 123 -1.96 -3.57 -6.91
C LEU A 123 -2.01 -2.03 -6.79
N PRO A 124 -2.56 -1.27 -7.74
CA PRO A 124 -2.67 0.18 -7.60
C PRO A 124 -3.47 0.58 -6.36
N SER A 125 -4.64 -0.03 -6.15
CA SER A 125 -5.48 0.21 -4.97
C SER A 125 -4.77 -0.19 -3.68
N MET A 126 -4.09 -1.34 -3.68
CA MET A 126 -3.31 -1.79 -2.52
C MET A 126 -2.15 -0.84 -2.19
N ALA A 127 -1.47 -0.31 -3.22
CA ALA A 127 -0.39 0.66 -3.05
C ALA A 127 -0.90 2.01 -2.51
N ALA A 128 -2.02 2.50 -3.03
CA ALA A 128 -2.66 3.73 -2.55
C ALA A 128 -3.11 3.60 -1.09
N LEU A 129 -3.74 2.48 -0.71
CA LEU A 129 -4.11 2.20 0.69
C LEU A 129 -2.88 2.15 1.60
N SER A 130 -1.83 1.46 1.17
CA SER A 130 -0.59 1.35 1.95
C SER A 130 0.06 2.71 2.16
N MET A 131 0.01 3.59 1.16
CA MET A 131 0.49 4.96 1.29
C MET A 131 -0.38 5.83 2.20
N ALA A 132 -1.70 5.69 2.12
CA ALA A 132 -2.61 6.38 3.01
C ALA A 132 -2.35 6.01 4.49
N GLU A 133 -2.09 4.73 4.76
CA GLU A 133 -1.72 4.20 6.07
C GLU A 133 -0.37 4.76 6.54
N LEU A 134 0.60 4.82 5.63
CA LEU A 134 1.91 5.40 5.89
C LEU A 134 1.86 6.88 6.24
N THR A 135 1.12 7.67 5.46
CA THR A 135 0.93 9.10 5.73
C THR A 135 0.23 9.28 7.07
N ARG A 136 -0.84 8.51 7.36
CA ARG A 136 -1.50 8.53 8.67
C ARG A 136 -0.54 8.22 9.82
N ALA A 137 0.29 7.19 9.69
CA ALA A 137 1.27 6.82 10.71
C ALA A 137 2.40 7.85 10.88
N ALA A 138 2.74 8.59 9.82
CA ALA A 138 3.72 9.67 9.85
C ALA A 138 3.14 11.00 10.40
N SER A 139 1.84 11.25 10.18
CA SER A 139 1.08 12.40 10.71
C SER A 139 0.69 12.22 12.17
N GLY A 140 0.39 10.99 12.61
CA GLY A 140 -0.09 10.67 13.97
C GLY A 140 0.76 11.20 15.14
N PRO A 141 2.12 11.21 15.07
CA PRO A 141 2.96 11.82 16.11
C PRO A 141 2.82 13.34 16.24
N PHE A 142 2.26 14.03 15.24
CA PHE A 142 2.07 15.50 15.24
C PHE A 142 0.66 15.93 15.66
N ASP A 143 -0.35 15.06 15.51
CA ASP A 143 -1.72 15.34 15.99
C ASP A 143 -1.84 15.25 17.52
N ASP A 144 -1.02 14.43 18.19
CA ASP A 144 -0.97 14.33 19.66
C ASP A 144 -0.28 15.53 20.35
N ILE A 145 0.24 16.49 19.57
CA ILE A 145 1.03 17.64 20.06
C ILE A 145 0.25 18.97 19.88
N LEU A 146 -0.93 18.98 19.27
CA LEU A 146 -1.76 20.18 19.06
C LEU A 146 -3.01 20.21 19.95
#